data_AF-A0A7X8LLV0-F1
#
_entry.id   AF-A0A7X8LLV0-F1
#
_cell.length_a   1.000
_cell.length_b   1.000
_cell.length_c   1.000
_cell.angle_alpha   90.00
_cell.angle_beta   90.00
_cell.angle_gamma   90.00
#
_symmetry.space_group_name_H-M   'P 1'
#
loop_
_entity.id
_entity.type
_entity.pdbx_description
1 polymer ?
#
loop_
_entity_poly.entity_id
_entity_poly.type
_entity_poly.pdbx_seq_one_letter_code
_entity_poly.pdbx_strand_id
1 'polypeptide(L)' 'MGKVGSDQYYCWNCYLEFNYQQGRLNLYEVAEDGSLLAVEASSQIL' A
#
# COMPACT_ATOMS: atom_id res chain seq x y z
N MET A 1 10.24 6.01 1.28
CA MET A 1 9.96 4.57 1.32
C MET A 1 10.67 3.96 2.49
N GLY A 2 10.01 3.11 3.27
CA GLY A 2 10.67 2.42 4.37
C GLY A 2 9.78 1.37 5.01
N LYS A 3 10.42 0.48 5.78
CA LYS A 3 9.81 -0.75 6.28
C LYS A 3 9.07 -0.47 7.58
N VAL A 4 7.80 -0.86 7.64
CA VAL A 4 6.91 -0.67 8.81
C VAL A 4 6.49 -1.98 9.46
N GLY A 5 6.77 -3.12 8.82
CA GLY A 5 6.51 -4.46 9.34
C GLY A 5 7.25 -5.53 8.55
N SER A 6 6.94 -6.80 8.80
CA SER A 6 7.50 -7.92 8.03
C SER A 6 6.97 -7.87 6.60
N ASP A 7 7.88 -7.61 5.65
CA ASP A 7 7.58 -7.44 4.22
C ASP A 7 6.55 -6.35 3.90
N GLN A 8 6.37 -5.39 4.82
CA GLN A 8 5.47 -4.25 4.69
C GLN A 8 6.24 -2.94 4.58
N TYR A 9 5.88 -2.14 3.58
CA TYR A 9 6.58 -0.90 3.23
C TYR A 9 5.60 0.26 3.11
N TYR A 10 6.02 1.43 3.59
CA TYR A 10 5.25 2.66 3.55
C TYR A 10 5.97 3.78 2.81
N CYS A 11 5.20 4.59 2.10
CA CYS A 11 5.63 5.76 1.36
C CYS A 11 5.18 7.06 2.05
N TRP A 12 6.09 7.72 2.79
CA TRP A 12 5.79 9.00 3.44
C TRP A 12 5.37 10.15 2.50
N ASN A 13 5.80 10.12 1.25
CA ASN A 13 5.49 11.19 0.29
C ASN A 13 4.18 10.97 -0.47
N CYS A 14 3.63 9.76 -0.41
CA CYS A 14 2.48 9.37 -1.22
C CYS A 14 1.39 8.63 -0.44
N TYR A 15 1.55 8.45 0.86
CA TYR A 15 0.56 7.85 1.76
C TYR A 15 0.10 6.46 1.30
N LEU A 16 1.04 5.68 0.74
CA LEU A 16 0.78 4.31 0.29
C LEU A 16 1.52 3.29 1.17
N GLU A 17 0.81 2.25 1.58
CA GLU A 17 1.37 1.03 2.18
C GLU A 17 1.27 -0.13 1.18
N PHE A 18 2.31 -0.98 1.13
CA PHE A 18 2.30 -2.14 0.25
C PHE A 18 3.16 -3.30 0.77
N ASN A 19 2.77 -4.51 0.38
CA ASN A 19 3.58 -5.72 0.48
C ASN A 19 3.50 -6.57 -0.78
N TYR A 20 4.51 -7.40 -0.95
CA TYR A 20 4.51 -8.48 -1.92
C TYR A 20 4.30 -9.82 -1.18
N GLN A 21 3.16 -10.47 -1.40
CA GLN A 21 2.85 -11.77 -0.81
C GLN A 21 2.34 -12.71 -1.88
N GLN A 22 2.90 -13.93 -1.94
CA GLN A 22 2.49 -15.00 -2.87
C GLN A 22 2.41 -14.55 -4.35
N GLY A 23 3.38 -13.73 -4.79
CA GLY A 23 3.41 -13.26 -6.18
C GLY A 23 2.49 -12.06 -6.46
N ARG A 24 1.77 -11.55 -5.45
CA ARG A 24 0.82 -10.44 -5.58
C ARG A 24 1.30 -9.22 -4.83
N LEU A 25 1.24 -8.07 -5.51
CA LEU A 25 1.37 -6.77 -4.88
C LEU A 25 0.02 -6.41 -4.25
N ASN A 26 0.01 -6.21 -2.94
CA ASN A 26 -1.13 -5.62 -2.24
C ASN A 26 -0.77 -4.16 -1.97
N LEU A 27 -1.65 -3.25 -2.36
CA LEU A 27 -1.45 -1.82 -2.27
C LEU A 27 -2.61 -1.20 -1.51
N TYR A 28 -2.29 -0.28 -0.60
CA TYR A 28 -3.25 0.39 0.26
C TYR A 28 -2.95 1.88 0.30
N GLU A 29 -3.97 2.71 0.16
CA GLU A 29 -3.91 4.11 0.55
C GLU A 29 -4.13 4.21 2.06
N VAL A 30 -3.30 5.00 2.73
CA VAL A 30 -3.40 5.26 4.17
C VAL A 30 -4.17 6.56 4.34
N ALA A 31 -5.40 6.44 4.86
CA ALA A 31 -6.24 7.60 5.15
C ALA A 31 -5.70 8.41 6.35
N GLU A 32 -6.24 9.61 6.57
CA GLU A 32 -5.81 10.52 7.64
C GLU A 32 -5.95 9.91 9.04
N ASP A 33 -6.94 9.03 9.24
CA ASP A 33 -7.16 8.30 10.49
C ASP A 33 -6.27 7.05 10.64
N GLY A 34 -5.42 6.76 9.65
CA GLY A 34 -4.54 5.60 9.60
C GLY A 34 -5.19 4.32 9.09
N SER A 35 -6.46 4.36 8.65
CA SER A 35 -7.10 3.21 8.02
C SER A 35 -6.51 2.90 6.64
N LEU A 36 -6.53 1.61 6.26
CA LEU A 36 -6.02 1.12 4.99
C LEU A 36 -7.15 0.91 3.98
N LEU A 37 -7.10 1.63 2.87
CA LEU A 37 -8.03 1.50 1.74
C LEU A 37 -7.36 0.68 0.64
N ALA A 38 -7.88 -0.52 0.39
CA ALA A 38 -7.31 -1.40 -0.62
C ALA A 38 -7.46 -0.81 -2.03
N VAL A 39 -6.35 -0.72 -2.76
CA VAL A 39 -6.33 -0.29 -4.15
C VAL A 39 -6.56 -1.53 -5.02
N GLU A 40 -7.72 -1.64 -5.65
CA GLU A 40 -7.96 -2.69 -6.62
C GLU A 40 -7.23 -2.38 -7.93
N ALA A 41 -6.46 -3.36 -8.44
CA ALA A 41 -5.74 -3.23 -9.71
C ALA A 41 -6.67 -3.09 -10.94
N SER A 42 -7.99 -3.18 -10.75
CA SER A 42 -9.02 -3.11 -11.80
C SER A 42 -9.54 -1.71 -12.08
N SER A 43 -9.08 -0.66 -11.41
CA SER A 43 -9.56 0.70 -11.72
C SER A 43 -8.47 1.75 -11.55
N GLN A 44 -8.13 2.38 -12.69
CA GLN A 44 -7.31 3.58 -12.84
C GLN A 44 -5.81 3.45 -12.50
N ILE A 45 -5.12 2.72 -13.37
CA ILE A 45 -3.82 3.20 -13.88
C ILE A 45 -3.97 3.29 -15.41
N LEU A 46 -4.65 4.35 -15.85
CA LEU A 46 -4.59 4.89 -17.21
C LEU A 46 -4.25 6.37 -17.08
#